data_AF-A0A3M1A7T2-F1
#
_entry.id   AF-A0A3M1A7T2-F1
#
_cell.length_a   1.000
_cell.length_b   1.000
_cell.length_c   1.000
_cell.angle_alpha   90.00
_cell.angle_beta   90.00
_cell.angle_gamma   90.00
#
_symmetry.space_group_name_H-M   'P 1'
#
loop_
_entity.id
_entity.type
_entity.pdbx_description
1 polymer ?
#
loop_
_entity_poly.entity_id
_entity_poly.type
_entity_poly.pdbx_seq_one_letter_code
_entity_poly.pdbx_strand_id
1 'polypeptide(L)'
;MRCTFHILLLFIIQFSCAGSAPLYVAPGSNPAYSAGQRKSQYSREGRDFRSRFKQGKIIVDIYPRRGEGYIDLAVRISNQPKQWQKLKKWNGNLKFPRRGRPIAVPFDYLNITYRLKAIKSLFPRDAYTSKGWKHYVTYAGETMWFIAATFTGDGANYPAIQKANGFKKRQPLSIGNVIIIPLNILSDEFSRALPSHPDLSFEKGKDGKLYAIYQLKKGEALYSAVVVRFTGRVEAADVNEMAKKIMRLNGFRD
;
A
#
# COMPACT_ATOMS: atom_id res chain seq x y z
N MET A 1 -30.66 -18.49 -16.88
CA MET A 1 -29.75 -19.00 -15.83
C MET A 1 -28.51 -18.11 -15.78
N ARG A 2 -28.31 -17.34 -14.71
CA ARG A 2 -27.08 -16.54 -14.51
C ARG A 2 -26.08 -17.40 -13.76
N CYS A 3 -25.15 -18.05 -14.46
CA CYS A 3 -24.05 -18.73 -13.81
C CYS A 3 -22.99 -17.70 -13.39
N THR A 4 -23.00 -17.34 -12.12
CA THR A 4 -21.94 -16.55 -11.48
C THR A 4 -20.74 -17.45 -11.20
N PHE A 5 -19.72 -17.39 -12.05
CA PHE A 5 -18.46 -18.09 -11.84
C PHE A 5 -17.43 -17.17 -11.17
N HIS A 6 -16.84 -17.62 -10.07
CA HIS A 6 -15.76 -16.92 -9.35
C HIS A 6 -14.44 -17.63 -9.70
N ILE A 7 -13.43 -16.89 -10.16
CA ILE A 7 -12.12 -17.46 -10.53
C ILE A 7 -11.09 -17.01 -9.50
N LEU A 8 -10.56 -17.96 -8.75
CA LEU A 8 -9.46 -17.81 -7.80
C LEU A 8 -8.14 -17.69 -8.60
N LEU A 9 -7.58 -16.48 -8.72
CA LEU A 9 -6.25 -16.27 -9.27
C LEU A 9 -5.21 -16.54 -8.18
N LEU A 10 -4.40 -17.57 -8.39
CA LEU A 10 -3.28 -17.90 -7.51
C LEU A 10 -2.00 -17.22 -7.97
N PHE A 11 -1.52 -16.29 -7.15
CA PHE A 11 -0.14 -15.84 -7.24
C PHE A 11 0.74 -16.73 -6.37
N ILE A 12 1.33 -17.76 -6.96
CA ILE A 12 2.55 -18.36 -6.41
C ILE A 12 3.72 -17.71 -7.14
N ILE A 13 4.34 -16.70 -6.53
CA ILE A 13 5.63 -16.20 -7.03
C ILE A 13 6.70 -17.20 -6.60
N GLN A 14 6.88 -18.26 -7.39
CA GLN A 14 8.12 -19.03 -7.43
C GLN A 14 9.07 -18.33 -8.40
N PHE A 15 10.21 -17.86 -7.89
CA PHE A 15 11.39 -17.60 -8.69
C PHE A 15 12.30 -18.82 -8.52
N SER A 16 12.48 -19.60 -9.60
CA SER A 16 13.63 -20.49 -9.73
C SER A 16 14.61 -19.86 -10.72
N CYS A 17 15.84 -19.69 -10.26
CA CYS A 17 16.99 -19.28 -11.05
C CYS A 17 17.44 -20.41 -12.01
N ALA A 18 17.70 -20.03 -13.26
CA ALA A 18 18.67 -20.58 -14.24
C ALA A 18 18.10 -20.22 -15.62
N GLY A 19 18.75 -19.54 -16.56
CA GLY A 19 20.13 -19.12 -16.69
C GLY A 19 20.35 -18.89 -18.18
N SER A 20 20.30 -17.63 -18.62
CA SER A 20 21.04 -17.15 -19.79
C SER A 20 21.35 -15.67 -19.55
N ALA A 21 22.63 -15.34 -19.69
CA ALA A 21 23.24 -14.09 -19.29
C ALA A 21 23.06 -12.98 -20.36
N PRO A 22 23.63 -11.79 -20.15
CA PRO A 22 22.90 -10.60 -19.77
C PRO A 22 22.67 -9.68 -20.97
N LEU A 23 21.51 -9.00 -21.04
CA LEU A 23 21.50 -7.69 -21.68
C LEU A 23 22.18 -6.72 -20.72
N TYR A 24 23.48 -6.54 -20.98
CA TYR A 24 24.34 -5.52 -20.42
C TYR A 24 23.69 -4.15 -20.66
N VAL A 25 22.95 -3.63 -19.68
CA VAL A 25 22.61 -2.22 -19.64
C VAL A 25 23.83 -1.51 -19.07
N ALA A 26 24.56 -0.81 -19.95
CA ALA A 26 25.70 0.00 -19.60
C ALA A 26 25.38 0.91 -18.38
N PRO A 27 26.29 1.06 -17.42
CA PRO A 27 26.15 2.01 -16.33
C PRO A 27 26.34 3.42 -16.90
N GLY A 28 25.30 4.01 -17.46
CA GLY A 28 25.48 5.27 -18.18
C GLY A 28 24.32 5.70 -19.05
N SER A 29 23.09 5.69 -18.52
CA SER A 29 22.04 6.62 -18.97
C SER A 29 20.93 6.63 -17.94
N ASN A 30 21.23 7.30 -16.83
CA ASN A 30 20.21 8.02 -16.08
C ASN A 30 19.41 8.84 -17.10
N PRO A 31 18.10 8.61 -17.35
CA PRO A 31 17.29 9.73 -17.80
C PRO A 31 17.39 10.70 -16.63
N ALA A 32 18.15 11.77 -16.83
CA ALA A 32 18.48 12.75 -15.81
C ALA A 32 17.19 13.22 -15.13
N TYR A 33 16.81 12.55 -14.04
CA TYR A 33 15.83 13.06 -13.12
C TYR A 33 16.61 14.11 -12.35
N SER A 34 16.58 15.31 -12.93
CA SER A 34 16.96 16.56 -12.27
C SER A 34 16.67 16.39 -10.80
N ALA A 35 17.73 16.49 -10.00
CA ALA A 35 17.69 16.62 -8.56
C ALA A 35 17.02 17.97 -8.19
N GLY A 36 15.83 18.23 -8.73
CA GLY A 36 14.83 19.07 -8.10
C GLY A 36 14.41 18.36 -6.84
N GLN A 37 15.17 18.58 -5.77
CA GLN A 37 14.71 18.38 -4.41
C GLN A 37 13.24 18.78 -4.37
N ARG A 38 12.32 17.85 -4.07
CA ARG A 38 10.96 18.22 -3.67
C ARG A 38 11.10 18.96 -2.33
N LYS A 39 11.48 20.23 -2.40
CA LYS A 39 11.43 21.21 -1.31
C LYS A 39 9.96 21.59 -1.08
N SER A 40 9.12 20.59 -0.80
CA SER A 40 7.89 20.72 -0.01
C SER A 40 7.35 19.29 0.24
N GLN A 41 7.31 18.87 1.51
CA GLN A 41 6.90 17.54 2.01
C GLN A 41 5.39 17.31 1.92
N TYR A 42 4.72 17.80 0.88
CA TYR A 42 3.26 17.84 0.82
C TYR A 42 2.75 17.08 -0.40
N SER A 43 1.70 16.29 -0.20
CA SER A 43 0.88 15.78 -1.30
C SER A 43 -0.54 16.33 -1.13
N ARG A 44 -1.06 16.94 -2.19
CA ARG A 44 -2.34 17.67 -2.21
C ARG A 44 -3.38 16.81 -2.92
N GLU A 45 -4.07 15.96 -2.15
CA GLU A 45 -5.20 15.17 -2.65
C GLU A 45 -6.53 15.80 -2.21
N GLY A 46 -6.99 16.78 -3.00
CA GLY A 46 -8.27 17.46 -2.78
C GLY A 46 -8.16 18.79 -2.02
N ARG A 47 -9.30 19.46 -1.86
CA ARG A 47 -9.38 20.78 -1.19
C ARG A 47 -9.35 20.68 0.34
N ASP A 48 -9.58 19.50 0.90
CA ASP A 48 -9.85 19.30 2.33
C ASP A 48 -8.81 18.45 3.07
N PHE A 49 -7.78 17.98 2.37
CA PHE A 49 -6.81 17.01 2.89
C PHE A 49 -5.42 17.24 2.32
N ARG A 50 -4.41 17.21 3.18
CA ARG A 50 -3.01 17.24 2.77
C ARG A 50 -2.15 16.40 3.70
N SER A 51 -1.41 15.45 3.14
CA SER A 51 -0.50 14.61 3.91
C SER A 51 0.92 15.14 3.83
N ARG A 52 1.66 14.96 4.92
CA ARG A 52 3.06 15.34 5.01
C ARG A 52 3.85 14.43 5.92
N PHE A 53 5.06 14.11 5.50
CA PHE A 53 6.03 13.37 6.30
C PHE A 53 7.03 14.35 6.92
N LYS A 54 7.13 14.41 8.25
CA LYS A 54 8.04 15.32 8.96
C LYS A 54 8.59 14.64 10.21
N GLN A 55 9.92 14.66 10.38
CA GLN A 55 10.61 14.11 11.56
C GLN A 55 10.21 12.66 11.89
N GLY A 56 10.17 11.79 10.88
CA GLY A 56 9.81 10.37 11.09
C GLY A 56 8.33 10.11 11.37
N LYS A 57 7.45 11.09 11.12
CA LYS A 57 6.02 11.00 11.40
C LYS A 57 5.19 11.43 10.19
N ILE A 58 4.10 10.72 9.95
CA ILE A 58 3.04 11.18 9.05
C ILE A 58 2.10 12.08 9.83
N ILE A 59 1.89 13.29 9.32
CA ILE A 59 0.90 14.24 9.81
C ILE A 59 -0.04 14.56 8.66
N VAL A 60 -1.34 14.56 8.95
CA VAL A 60 -2.37 14.90 7.99
C VAL A 60 -3.03 16.21 8.39
N ASP A 61 -2.96 17.18 7.49
CA ASP A 61 -3.66 18.46 7.60
C ASP A 61 -5.09 18.29 7.05
N ILE A 62 -6.09 18.30 7.94
CA ILE A 62 -7.51 18.20 7.60
C ILE A 62 -8.15 19.59 7.67
N TYR A 63 -8.81 20.01 6.60
CA TYR A 63 -9.55 21.27 6.60
C TYR A 63 -10.97 21.05 7.12
N PRO A 64 -11.40 21.79 8.15
CA PRO A 64 -12.76 21.68 8.69
C PRO A 64 -13.83 22.09 7.66
N ARG A 65 -14.96 21.36 7.68
CA ARG A 65 -16.15 21.68 6.88
C ARG A 65 -16.95 22.82 7.51
N ARG A 66 -17.92 23.38 6.77
CA ARG A 66 -18.79 24.45 7.27
C ARG A 66 -19.61 23.91 8.46
N GLY A 67 -19.53 24.58 9.60
CA GLY A 67 -20.25 24.19 10.83
C GLY A 67 -19.62 23.03 11.60
N GLU A 68 -18.49 22.48 11.15
CA GLU A 68 -17.89 21.30 11.77
C GLU A 68 -17.16 21.65 13.08
N GLY A 69 -17.66 21.13 14.19
CA GLY A 69 -17.01 21.22 15.50
C GLY A 69 -15.90 20.18 15.69
N TYR A 70 -15.24 20.23 16.84
CA TYR A 70 -14.20 19.26 17.20
C TYR A 70 -14.73 17.82 17.31
N ILE A 71 -15.96 17.65 17.80
CA ILE A 71 -16.60 16.33 17.94
C ILE A 71 -16.90 15.75 16.56
N ASP A 72 -17.54 16.52 15.68
CA ASP A 72 -17.87 16.10 14.31
C ASP A 72 -16.61 15.75 13.52
N LEU A 73 -15.58 16.59 13.65
CA LEU A 73 -14.28 16.35 13.04
C LEU A 73 -13.66 15.04 13.53
N ALA A 74 -13.67 14.80 14.85
CA ALA A 74 -13.13 13.57 15.44
C ALA A 74 -13.91 12.33 14.95
N VAL A 75 -15.23 12.37 14.95
CA VAL A 75 -16.06 11.27 14.41
C VAL A 75 -15.68 11.00 12.95
N ARG A 76 -15.57 12.03 12.10
CA ARG A 76 -15.26 11.86 10.68
C ARG A 76 -13.88 11.23 10.44
N ILE A 77 -12.85 11.68 11.17
CA ILE A 77 -11.47 11.31 10.86
C ILE A 77 -10.98 10.11 11.64
N SER A 78 -11.56 9.78 12.79
CA SER A 78 -11.09 8.71 13.68
C SER A 78 -12.16 7.69 14.07
N ASN A 79 -13.44 7.96 13.76
CA ASN A 79 -14.60 7.22 14.28
C ASN A 79 -14.66 7.18 15.82
N GLN A 80 -13.94 8.07 16.52
CA GLN A 80 -13.87 8.10 17.98
C GLN A 80 -14.17 9.52 18.49
N PRO A 81 -15.42 9.83 18.87
CA PRO A 81 -15.81 11.19 19.25
C PRO A 81 -14.93 11.72 20.38
N LYS A 82 -14.63 10.91 21.41
CA LYS A 82 -13.81 11.31 22.57
C LYS A 82 -12.39 11.77 22.22
N GLN A 83 -11.85 11.44 21.05
CA GLN A 83 -10.51 11.91 20.64
C GLN A 83 -10.44 13.41 20.40
N TRP A 84 -11.58 14.11 20.31
CA TRP A 84 -11.64 15.55 20.09
C TRP A 84 -10.78 16.35 21.09
N GLN A 85 -10.69 15.90 22.35
CA GLN A 85 -9.88 16.55 23.39
C GLN A 85 -8.38 16.47 23.09
N LYS A 86 -7.92 15.26 22.71
CA LYS A 86 -6.53 15.02 22.32
C LYS A 86 -6.18 15.84 21.08
N LEU A 87 -7.09 15.88 20.11
CA LEU A 87 -6.92 16.65 18.88
C LEU A 87 -6.84 18.16 19.14
N LYS A 88 -7.72 18.69 19.99
CA LYS A 88 -7.68 20.10 20.42
C LYS A 88 -6.36 20.43 21.12
N LYS A 89 -5.93 19.59 22.07
CA LYS A 89 -4.65 19.77 22.78
C LYS A 89 -3.46 19.75 21.83
N TRP A 90 -3.41 18.78 20.92
CA TRP A 90 -2.36 18.65 19.90
C TRP A 90 -2.23 19.91 19.03
N ASN A 91 -3.36 20.55 18.72
CA ASN A 91 -3.40 21.75 17.90
C ASN A 91 -3.26 23.05 18.71
N GLY A 92 -2.76 23.01 19.95
CA GLY A 92 -2.52 24.21 20.76
C GLY A 92 -3.80 24.78 21.40
N ASN A 93 -4.78 23.93 21.72
CA ASN A 93 -6.02 24.29 22.40
C ASN A 93 -6.88 25.34 21.67
N LEU A 94 -6.89 25.32 20.33
CA LEU A 94 -7.73 26.22 19.54
C LEU A 94 -9.19 26.15 20.01
N LYS A 95 -9.86 27.30 20.07
CA LYS A 95 -11.23 27.39 20.58
C LYS A 95 -12.20 26.56 19.72
N PHE A 96 -12.04 26.61 18.39
CA PHE A 96 -12.83 25.85 17.42
C PHE A 96 -12.08 25.65 16.10
N PRO A 97 -12.31 24.55 15.37
CA PRO A 97 -11.84 24.38 14.00
C PRO A 97 -12.49 25.44 13.10
N ARG A 98 -11.71 26.06 12.21
CA ARG A 98 -12.20 27.11 11.31
C ARG A 98 -11.86 26.79 9.87
N ARG A 99 -12.72 27.19 8.93
CA ARG A 99 -12.43 27.11 7.49
C ARG A 99 -11.14 27.86 7.16
N GLY A 100 -10.38 27.31 6.21
CA GLY A 100 -9.09 27.88 5.77
C GLY A 100 -7.91 27.59 6.70
N ARG A 101 -8.15 27.16 7.95
CA ARG A 101 -7.10 26.71 8.87
C ARG A 101 -7.16 25.20 9.03
N PRO A 102 -6.15 24.45 8.54
CA PRO A 102 -6.14 23.01 8.73
C PRO A 102 -5.91 22.65 10.20
N ILE A 103 -6.47 21.53 10.60
CA ILE A 103 -6.21 20.83 11.86
C ILE A 103 -5.18 19.75 11.54
N ALA A 104 -4.02 19.80 12.22
CA ALA A 104 -3.01 18.76 12.10
C ALA A 104 -3.46 17.53 12.90
N VAL A 105 -3.43 16.36 12.27
CA VAL A 105 -3.86 15.10 12.84
C VAL A 105 -2.71 14.09 12.75
N PRO A 106 -2.28 13.52 13.88
CA PRO A 106 -1.34 12.40 13.88
C PRO A 106 -1.91 11.20 13.11
N PHE A 107 -1.07 10.47 12.41
CA PHE A 107 -1.50 9.30 11.62
C PHE A 107 -2.26 8.24 12.46
N ASP A 108 -1.81 8.01 13.69
CA ASP A 108 -2.40 7.02 14.59
C ASP A 108 -3.79 7.42 15.11
N TYR A 109 -4.22 8.66 14.87
CA TYR A 109 -5.56 9.13 15.23
C TYR A 109 -6.54 8.96 14.07
N LEU A 110 -6.06 8.59 12.89
CA LEU A 110 -6.89 8.48 11.70
C LEU A 110 -7.54 7.09 11.64
N ASN A 111 -8.80 7.05 11.19
CA ASN A 111 -9.43 5.83 10.73
C ASN A 111 -8.78 5.36 9.41
N ILE A 112 -9.07 4.12 9.03
CA ILE A 112 -8.43 3.48 7.89
C ILE A 112 -8.58 4.25 6.57
N THR A 113 -9.72 4.88 6.33
CA THR A 113 -9.96 5.65 5.10
C THR A 113 -8.95 6.79 4.94
N TYR A 114 -8.70 7.57 6.01
CA TYR A 114 -7.73 8.66 5.96
C TYR A 114 -6.29 8.17 6.02
N ARG A 115 -6.01 7.06 6.72
CA ARG A 115 -4.67 6.43 6.72
C ARG A 115 -4.27 6.01 5.32
N LEU A 116 -5.12 5.29 4.60
CA LEU A 116 -4.85 4.88 3.22
C LEU A 116 -4.69 6.06 2.27
N LYS A 117 -5.57 7.06 2.38
CA LYS A 117 -5.46 8.28 1.59
C LYS A 117 -4.10 8.93 1.84
N ALA A 118 -3.63 8.96 3.09
CA ALA A 118 -2.31 9.50 3.41
C ALA A 118 -1.16 8.68 2.85
N ILE A 119 -1.23 7.35 2.95
CA ILE A 119 -0.21 6.44 2.40
C ILE A 119 -0.14 6.55 0.87
N LYS A 120 -1.28 6.49 0.17
CA LYS A 120 -1.33 6.66 -1.29
C LYS A 120 -0.75 8.00 -1.74
N SER A 121 -1.08 9.05 -0.98
CA SER A 121 -0.64 10.42 -1.23
C SER A 121 0.86 10.62 -1.02
N LEU A 122 1.46 9.99 0.02
CA LEU A 122 2.87 10.14 0.38
C LEU A 122 3.79 9.12 -0.31
N PHE A 123 3.32 7.89 -0.49
CA PHE A 123 4.08 6.76 -1.01
C PHE A 123 3.39 6.17 -2.25
N PRO A 124 3.26 6.95 -3.35
CA PRO A 124 2.50 6.52 -4.53
C PRO A 124 3.10 5.32 -5.26
N ARG A 125 4.35 4.95 -4.95
CA ARG A 125 5.04 3.79 -5.51
C ARG A 125 4.82 2.52 -4.70
N ASP A 126 4.29 2.64 -3.49
CA ASP A 126 4.01 1.48 -2.67
C ASP A 126 2.91 0.64 -3.32
N ALA A 127 3.07 -0.68 -3.24
CA ALA A 127 2.20 -1.60 -3.94
C ALA A 127 2.10 -2.94 -3.21
N TYR A 128 0.97 -3.60 -3.39
CA TYR A 128 0.83 -4.98 -2.94
C TYR A 128 1.65 -5.93 -3.84
N THR A 129 2.19 -6.99 -3.24
CA THR A 129 2.84 -8.10 -3.92
C THR A 129 2.43 -9.42 -3.27
N SER A 130 2.66 -10.56 -3.91
CA SER A 130 2.36 -11.86 -3.30
C SER A 130 3.10 -12.12 -1.98
N LYS A 131 4.22 -11.42 -1.73
CA LYS A 131 5.03 -11.58 -0.52
C LYS A 131 4.62 -10.62 0.60
N GLY A 132 3.83 -9.58 0.31
CA GLY A 132 3.59 -8.49 1.24
C GLY A 132 3.36 -7.14 0.59
N TRP A 133 3.29 -6.11 1.42
CA TRP A 133 3.30 -4.72 0.98
C TRP A 133 4.72 -4.31 0.60
N LYS A 134 4.93 -3.90 -0.64
CA LYS A 134 6.19 -3.31 -1.09
C LYS A 134 6.17 -1.83 -0.81
N HIS A 135 7.10 -1.39 0.03
CA HIS A 135 7.33 -0.01 0.38
C HIS A 135 8.64 0.51 -0.22
N TYR A 136 8.59 1.70 -0.82
CA TYR A 136 9.78 2.41 -1.31
C TYR A 136 10.14 3.52 -0.33
N VAL A 137 11.33 3.44 0.26
CA VAL A 137 11.85 4.52 1.11
C VAL A 137 11.97 5.78 0.27
N THR A 138 11.13 6.77 0.56
CA THR A 138 10.88 7.95 -0.29
C THR A 138 11.45 9.21 0.34
N TYR A 139 11.44 9.30 1.67
CA TYR A 139 11.85 10.46 2.43
C TYR A 139 13.07 10.17 3.31
N ALA A 140 13.93 11.17 3.46
CA ALA A 140 14.97 11.13 4.47
C ALA A 140 14.34 11.09 5.89
N GLY A 141 14.87 10.22 6.75
CA GLY A 141 14.38 10.06 8.12
C GLY A 141 13.31 8.98 8.30
N GLU A 142 12.94 8.25 7.24
CA GLU A 142 12.23 6.99 7.40
C GLU A 142 13.11 5.96 8.11
N THR A 143 12.54 5.27 9.08
CA THR A 143 13.23 4.23 9.86
C THR A 143 12.46 2.93 9.78
N MET A 144 13.12 1.79 10.04
CA MET A 144 12.43 0.51 10.06
C MET A 144 11.34 0.47 11.14
N TRP A 145 11.53 1.20 12.26
CA TRP A 145 10.51 1.38 13.28
C TRP A 145 9.29 2.14 12.76
N PHE A 146 9.51 3.25 12.04
CA PHE A 146 8.43 4.02 11.42
C PHE A 146 7.64 3.15 10.43
N ILE A 147 8.33 2.40 9.57
CA ILE A 147 7.70 1.50 8.59
C ILE A 147 6.89 0.41 9.33
N ALA A 148 7.48 -0.23 10.34
CA ALA A 148 6.81 -1.25 11.14
C ALA A 148 5.54 -0.70 11.82
N ALA A 149 5.65 0.42 12.54
CA ALA A 149 4.52 1.05 13.22
C ALA A 149 3.41 1.43 12.23
N THR A 150 3.79 1.97 11.07
CA THR A 150 2.85 2.43 10.05
C THR A 150 2.03 1.28 9.47
N PHE A 151 2.68 0.19 9.04
CA PHE A 151 2.05 -0.87 8.25
C PHE A 151 1.60 -2.09 9.07
N THR A 152 2.24 -2.35 10.21
CA THR A 152 1.91 -3.50 11.08
C THR A 152 1.12 -3.09 12.32
N GLY A 153 1.07 -1.78 12.62
CA GLY A 153 0.47 -1.25 13.84
C GLY A 153 1.39 -1.25 15.05
N ASP A 154 2.55 -1.93 14.98
CA ASP A 154 3.54 -1.97 16.06
C ASP A 154 4.96 -1.78 15.52
N GLY A 155 5.66 -0.76 16.03
CA GLY A 155 7.05 -0.49 15.68
C GLY A 155 8.01 -1.63 16.07
N ALA A 156 7.66 -2.42 17.09
CA ALA A 156 8.45 -3.55 17.56
C ALA A 156 8.56 -4.69 16.54
N ASN A 157 7.73 -4.70 15.48
CA ASN A 157 7.82 -5.67 14.38
C ASN A 157 8.99 -5.42 13.41
N TYR A 158 9.74 -4.33 13.59
CA TYR A 158 10.87 -4.01 12.72
C TYR A 158 11.91 -5.13 12.55
N PRO A 159 12.26 -5.98 13.55
CA PRO A 159 13.23 -7.06 13.37
C PRO A 159 12.72 -8.14 12.41
N ALA A 160 11.41 -8.41 12.42
CA ALA A 160 10.79 -9.36 11.50
C ALA A 160 10.85 -8.85 10.05
N ILE A 161 10.60 -7.55 9.84
CA ILE A 161 10.76 -6.90 8.53
C ILE A 161 12.22 -6.93 8.08
N GLN A 162 13.19 -6.60 8.95
CA GLN A 162 14.62 -6.67 8.63
C GLN A 162 15.03 -8.07 8.17
N LYS A 163 14.66 -9.09 8.94
CA LYS A 163 14.96 -10.48 8.63
C LYS A 163 14.37 -10.91 7.29
N ALA A 164 13.10 -10.56 7.02
CA ALA A 164 12.42 -10.91 5.78
C ALA A 164 13.04 -10.26 4.52
N ASN A 165 13.74 -9.14 4.69
CA ASN A 165 14.37 -8.39 3.61
C ASN A 165 15.90 -8.54 3.56
N GLY A 166 16.50 -9.39 4.42
CA GLY A 166 17.94 -9.60 4.45
C GLY A 166 18.76 -8.40 4.95
N PHE A 167 18.15 -7.45 5.67
CA PHE A 167 18.86 -6.32 6.24
C PHE A 167 19.70 -6.75 7.45
N LYS A 168 20.95 -6.27 7.52
CA LYS A 168 21.79 -6.49 8.70
C LYS A 168 21.26 -5.67 9.88
N LYS A 169 21.55 -6.14 11.11
CA LYS A 169 21.25 -5.39 12.33
C LYS A 169 21.90 -4.00 12.25
N ARG A 170 21.13 -2.94 12.55
CA ARG A 170 21.55 -1.52 12.46
C ARG A 170 21.91 -1.00 11.06
N GLN A 171 21.62 -1.74 9.99
CA GLN A 171 21.79 -1.21 8.64
C GLN A 171 20.90 0.03 8.44
N PRO A 172 21.46 1.19 8.03
CA PRO A 172 20.68 2.39 7.80
C PRO A 172 19.80 2.24 6.55
N LEU A 173 18.63 2.88 6.56
CA LEU A 173 17.79 3.00 5.37
C LEU A 173 18.26 4.16 4.51
N SER A 174 18.34 3.90 3.20
CA SER A 174 18.62 4.92 2.19
C SER A 174 17.37 5.12 1.32
N ILE A 175 17.19 6.35 0.82
CA ILE A 175 16.15 6.65 -0.16
C ILE A 175 16.33 5.72 -1.36
N GLY A 176 15.22 5.16 -1.85
CA GLY A 176 15.19 4.18 -2.93
C GLY A 176 15.30 2.72 -2.45
N ASN A 177 15.61 2.45 -1.18
CA ASN A 177 15.50 1.10 -0.64
C ASN A 177 14.06 0.56 -0.81
N VAL A 178 13.97 -0.70 -1.21
CA VAL A 178 12.70 -1.41 -1.38
C VAL A 178 12.56 -2.41 -0.25
N ILE A 179 11.45 -2.33 0.48
CA ILE A 179 11.19 -3.13 1.67
C ILE A 179 9.85 -3.84 1.47
N ILE A 180 9.84 -5.16 1.62
CA ILE A 180 8.62 -5.97 1.66
C ILE A 180 8.19 -6.11 3.12
N ILE A 181 7.04 -5.59 3.49
CA ILE A 181 6.37 -5.87 4.77
C ILE A 181 5.56 -7.15 4.60
N PRO A 182 5.95 -8.27 5.23
CA PRO A 182 5.33 -9.59 5.03
C PRO A 182 3.85 -9.62 5.40
N LEU A 183 3.06 -10.40 4.64
CA LEU A 183 1.59 -10.51 4.84
C LEU A 183 1.18 -10.99 6.23
N ASN A 184 1.96 -11.88 6.83
CA ASN A 184 1.65 -12.45 8.14
C ASN A 184 1.80 -11.46 9.29
N ILE A 185 2.44 -10.30 9.06
CA ILE A 185 2.58 -9.23 10.06
C ILE A 185 1.99 -7.89 9.59
N LEU A 186 1.47 -7.82 8.36
CA LEU A 186 0.75 -6.65 7.88
C LEU A 186 -0.55 -6.51 8.69
N SER A 187 -0.89 -5.30 9.13
CA SER A 187 -2.10 -5.14 9.93
C SER A 187 -3.34 -5.48 9.11
N ASP A 188 -4.40 -5.96 9.78
CA ASP A 188 -5.66 -6.29 9.10
C ASP A 188 -6.28 -5.09 8.36
N GLU A 189 -6.00 -3.89 8.86
CA GLU A 189 -6.38 -2.63 8.23
C GLU A 189 -5.73 -2.49 6.85
N PHE A 190 -4.41 -2.67 6.76
CA PHE A 190 -3.70 -2.58 5.49
C PHE A 190 -3.95 -3.80 4.60
N SER A 191 -4.05 -5.01 5.16
CA SER A 191 -4.32 -6.20 4.34
C SER A 191 -5.68 -6.14 3.64
N ARG A 192 -6.71 -5.55 4.28
CA ARG A 192 -8.07 -5.43 3.73
C ARG A 192 -8.28 -4.19 2.85
N ALA A 193 -7.55 -3.11 3.09
CA ALA A 193 -7.89 -1.81 2.54
C ALA A 193 -7.07 -1.44 1.29
N LEU A 194 -6.11 -2.27 0.90
CA LEU A 194 -5.37 -2.11 -0.35
C LEU A 194 -6.19 -2.59 -1.55
N PRO A 195 -6.04 -1.95 -2.72
CA PRO A 195 -7.12 -1.87 -3.69
C PRO A 195 -7.52 -3.24 -4.23
N SER A 196 -8.82 -3.50 -4.13
CA SER A 196 -9.55 -4.08 -5.24
C SER A 196 -9.11 -3.39 -6.53
N HIS A 197 -8.58 -4.15 -7.48
CA HIS A 197 -8.83 -3.76 -8.86
C HIS A 197 -10.37 -3.78 -9.02
N PRO A 198 -11.03 -2.90 -9.80
CA PRO A 198 -12.49 -2.95 -9.92
C PRO A 198 -13.00 -4.35 -10.31
N ASP A 199 -12.12 -5.14 -10.93
CA ASP A 199 -12.38 -6.51 -11.34
C ASP A 199 -11.70 -7.57 -10.44
N LEU A 200 -10.92 -7.19 -9.40
CA LEU A 200 -10.31 -8.11 -8.43
C LEU A 200 -10.83 -7.88 -7.00
N SER A 201 -11.39 -8.91 -6.40
CA SER A 201 -11.55 -9.01 -4.94
C SER A 201 -10.39 -9.82 -4.34
N PHE A 202 -10.24 -9.81 -3.02
CA PHE A 202 -9.19 -10.59 -2.33
C PHE A 202 -9.81 -11.37 -1.17
N GLU A 203 -9.49 -12.65 -1.09
CA GLU A 203 -9.98 -13.54 -0.03
C GLU A 203 -8.85 -14.40 0.52
N LYS A 204 -8.94 -14.73 1.81
CA LYS A 204 -8.00 -15.64 2.47
C LYS A 204 -8.48 -17.07 2.25
N GLY A 205 -7.67 -17.88 1.58
CA GLY A 205 -7.97 -19.28 1.35
C GLY A 205 -7.85 -20.11 2.63
N LYS A 206 -8.34 -21.36 2.56
CA LYS A 206 -8.30 -22.31 3.69
C LYS A 206 -6.88 -22.66 4.16
N ASP A 207 -5.88 -22.43 3.32
CA ASP A 207 -4.45 -22.60 3.63
C ASP A 207 -3.80 -21.36 4.27
N GLY A 208 -4.61 -20.34 4.58
CA GLY A 208 -4.16 -19.09 5.18
C GLY A 208 -3.48 -18.12 4.22
N LYS A 209 -3.33 -18.46 2.93
CA LYS A 209 -2.77 -17.56 1.91
C LYS A 209 -3.83 -16.57 1.41
N LEU A 210 -3.40 -15.40 0.96
CA LEU A 210 -4.29 -14.41 0.34
C LEU A 210 -4.34 -14.65 -1.17
N TYR A 211 -5.55 -14.72 -1.71
CA TYR A 211 -5.84 -14.95 -3.12
C TYR A 211 -6.48 -13.71 -3.72
N ALA A 212 -6.11 -13.41 -4.96
CA ALA A 212 -6.87 -12.46 -5.77
C ALA A 212 -8.00 -13.24 -6.44
N ILE A 213 -9.23 -12.75 -6.41
CA ILE A 213 -10.38 -13.33 -7.08
C ILE A 213 -10.75 -12.42 -8.23
N TYR A 214 -10.85 -12.97 -9.43
CA TYR A 214 -11.25 -12.27 -10.63
C TYR A 214 -12.53 -12.88 -11.20
N GLN A 215 -13.38 -12.05 -11.79
CA GLN A 215 -14.50 -12.54 -12.59
C GLN A 215 -14.24 -12.24 -14.06
N LEU A 216 -14.08 -13.29 -14.87
CA LEU A 216 -13.95 -13.15 -16.33
C LEU A 216 -15.16 -12.44 -16.91
N LYS A 217 -14.92 -11.38 -17.70
CA LYS A 217 -15.98 -10.69 -18.44
C LYS A 217 -16.33 -11.45 -19.71
N LYS A 218 -17.56 -11.25 -20.22
CA LYS A 218 -18.00 -11.89 -21.47
C LYS A 218 -17.07 -11.51 -22.63
N GLY A 219 -16.49 -12.50 -23.30
CA GLY A 219 -15.55 -12.31 -24.41
C GLY A 219 -14.09 -12.09 -23.99
N GLU A 220 -13.78 -12.17 -22.70
CA GLU A 220 -12.41 -12.08 -22.21
C GLU A 220 -11.73 -13.46 -22.17
N ALA A 221 -10.44 -13.50 -22.52
CA ALA A 221 -9.64 -14.72 -22.45
C ALA A 221 -8.75 -14.71 -21.21
N LEU A 222 -8.74 -15.81 -20.47
CA LEU A 222 -7.89 -16.00 -19.29
C LEU A 222 -6.41 -15.77 -19.62
N TYR A 223 -5.96 -16.30 -20.76
CA TYR A 223 -4.57 -16.32 -21.22
C TYR A 223 -4.02 -14.91 -21.52
N SER A 224 -4.65 -14.16 -22.42
CA SER A 224 -4.08 -12.92 -22.95
C SER A 224 -4.53 -11.66 -22.21
N ALA A 225 -5.73 -11.66 -21.63
CA ALA A 225 -6.30 -10.46 -21.03
C ALA A 225 -6.12 -10.42 -19.50
N VAL A 226 -6.16 -11.57 -18.82
CA VAL A 226 -6.12 -11.62 -17.35
C VAL A 226 -4.69 -11.85 -16.85
N VAL A 227 -4.02 -12.91 -17.32
CA VAL A 227 -2.66 -13.25 -16.86
C VAL A 227 -1.67 -12.15 -17.22
N VAL A 228 -1.65 -11.67 -18.46
CA VAL A 228 -0.74 -10.59 -18.89
C VAL A 228 -0.99 -9.32 -18.08
N ARG A 229 -2.25 -8.90 -17.95
CA ARG A 229 -2.66 -7.64 -17.31
C ARG A 229 -2.34 -7.60 -15.82
N PHE A 230 -2.55 -8.71 -15.10
CA PHE A 230 -2.37 -8.75 -13.65
C PHE A 230 -1.00 -9.27 -13.21
N THR A 231 -0.30 -10.03 -14.05
CA THR A 231 1.02 -10.59 -13.70
C THR A 231 2.19 -9.90 -14.40
N GLY A 232 1.92 -9.13 -15.47
CA GLY A 232 2.95 -8.44 -16.27
C GLY A 232 3.82 -9.39 -17.13
N ARG A 233 3.50 -10.68 -17.19
CA ARG A 233 4.19 -11.67 -18.02
C ARG A 233 3.77 -11.52 -19.46
N VAL A 234 4.75 -11.47 -20.36
CA VAL A 234 4.53 -11.31 -21.82
C VAL A 234 5.01 -12.53 -22.61
N GLU A 235 5.85 -13.38 -22.01
CA GLU A 235 6.34 -14.61 -22.64
C GLU A 235 5.25 -15.67 -22.72
N ALA A 236 5.02 -16.21 -23.92
CA ALA A 236 3.90 -17.10 -24.21
C ALA A 236 3.94 -18.39 -23.37
N ALA A 237 5.13 -18.93 -23.12
CA ALA A 237 5.32 -20.12 -22.29
C ALA A 237 4.90 -19.86 -20.82
N ASP A 238 5.35 -18.75 -20.25
CA ASP A 238 5.08 -18.37 -18.85
C ASP A 238 3.61 -18.01 -18.62
N VAL A 239 2.98 -17.40 -19.63
CA VAL A 239 1.55 -17.07 -19.63
C VAL A 239 0.73 -18.36 -19.67
N ASN A 240 1.07 -19.31 -20.55
CA ASN A 240 0.38 -20.60 -20.67
C ASN A 240 0.52 -21.45 -19.40
N GLU A 241 1.71 -21.50 -18.80
CA GLU A 241 1.94 -22.24 -17.56
C GLU A 241 1.09 -21.68 -16.41
N MET A 242 1.05 -20.35 -16.28
CA MET A 242 0.27 -19.68 -15.24
C MET A 242 -1.23 -19.87 -15.45
N ALA A 243 -1.71 -19.78 -16.70
CA ALA A 243 -3.10 -20.05 -17.04
C ALA A 243 -3.50 -21.49 -16.66
N LYS A 244 -2.68 -22.49 -16.99
CA LYS A 244 -2.92 -23.90 -16.61
C LYS A 244 -2.92 -24.11 -15.09
N LYS A 245 -2.13 -23.34 -14.34
CA LYS A 245 -2.18 -23.36 -12.87
C LYS A 245 -3.53 -22.83 -12.41
N ILE A 246 -3.93 -21.64 -12.86
CA ILE A 246 -5.21 -21.02 -12.50
C ILE A 246 -6.38 -21.96 -12.82
N MET A 247 -6.39 -22.61 -13.98
CA MET A 247 -7.44 -23.56 -14.36
C MET A 247 -7.55 -24.73 -13.39
N ARG A 248 -6.42 -25.40 -13.09
CA ARG A 248 -6.38 -26.53 -12.14
C ARG A 248 -6.90 -26.16 -10.76
N LEU A 249 -6.55 -24.98 -10.28
CA LEU A 249 -6.90 -24.50 -8.94
C LEU A 249 -8.37 -24.13 -8.80
N ASN A 250 -9.04 -23.85 -9.91
CA ASN A 250 -10.47 -23.59 -9.97
C ASN A 250 -11.28 -24.80 -10.46
N GLY A 251 -10.62 -25.94 -10.71
CA GLY A 251 -11.27 -27.14 -11.23
C GLY A 251 -11.74 -27.04 -12.69
N PHE A 252 -11.24 -26.06 -13.45
CA PHE A 252 -11.51 -25.98 -14.89
C PHE A 252 -10.66 -27.02 -15.64
N ARG A 253 -11.30 -27.75 -16.56
CA ARG A 253 -10.63 -28.62 -17.54
C ARG A 253 -10.57 -27.86 -18.88
N ASP A 254 -9.53 -28.13 -19.67
CA ASP A 254 -9.41 -27.61 -21.05
C ASP A 254 -10.62 -28.02 -21.91
#